data_AF-A0A0D2PQ38-F1
#
_entry.id   AF-A0A0D2PQ38-F1
#
_cell.length_a   1.000
_cell.length_b   1.000
_cell.length_c   1.000
_cell.angle_alpha   90.00
_cell.angle_beta   90.00
_cell.angle_gamma   90.00
#
_symmetry.space_group_name_H-M   'P 1'
#
loop_
_entity.id
_entity.type
_entity.pdbx_description
1 polymer ?
#
loop_
_entity_poly.entity_id
_entity_poly.type
_entity_poly.pdbx_seq_one_letter_code
_entity_poly.pdbx_strand_id
1 'polypeptide(L)'
;MPPSSAIPDFYYFCFGAYEPFLTTVGFLGTLADPLTAHNSQAPWLQNVLPYEVLPTATFVTIIQLSYVCSLLGLVNIFVLSAVRTHLSGNPALQEKIVGSLLTPLLIGDIFHLAFTLWALGDTRWDFQNWTPMLWTTVILGLTLMIPRVCWHLGFGRYVDSRDRASQNIYASSSKS
;
A
#
# COMPACT_ATOMS: atom_id res chain seq x y z
N MET A 1 -23.45 -16.32 3.75
CA MET A 1 -24.07 -14.98 3.85
C MET A 1 -23.47 -14.10 2.76
N PRO A 2 -24.23 -13.23 2.11
CA PRO A 2 -23.66 -12.28 1.15
C PRO A 2 -22.64 -11.39 1.85
N PRO A 3 -21.55 -10.98 1.17
CA PRO A 3 -20.67 -9.96 1.71
C PRO A 3 -21.47 -8.69 2.02
N SER A 4 -21.28 -8.12 3.22
CA SER A 4 -22.02 -6.93 3.67
C SER A 4 -21.18 -5.65 3.68
N SER A 5 -19.88 -5.75 3.40
CA SER A 5 -18.93 -4.64 3.44
C SER A 5 -18.01 -4.67 2.22
N ALA A 6 -17.74 -3.51 1.64
CA ALA A 6 -16.72 -3.36 0.61
C ALA A 6 -15.29 -3.28 1.20
N ILE A 7 -15.14 -3.09 2.51
CA ILE A 7 -13.87 -3.25 3.23
C ILE A 7 -14.01 -4.25 4.41
N PRO A 8 -14.08 -5.56 4.12
CA PRO A 8 -14.03 -6.62 5.12
C PRO A 8 -12.76 -6.57 5.99
N ASP A 9 -12.75 -7.32 7.08
CA ASP A 9 -11.66 -7.32 8.08
C ASP A 9 -10.27 -7.54 7.50
N PHE A 10 -10.13 -8.47 6.55
CA PHE A 10 -8.85 -8.73 5.90
C PHE A 10 -8.30 -7.49 5.18
N TYR A 11 -9.11 -6.85 4.33
CA TYR A 11 -8.68 -5.66 3.59
C TYR A 11 -8.50 -4.45 4.52
N TYR A 12 -9.32 -4.33 5.55
CA TYR A 12 -9.14 -3.31 6.57
C TYR A 12 -7.83 -3.50 7.35
N PHE A 13 -7.47 -4.74 7.69
CA PHE A 13 -6.19 -5.03 8.32
C PHE A 13 -5.03 -4.66 7.37
N CYS A 14 -5.07 -5.10 6.11
CA CYS A 14 -4.01 -4.82 5.14
C CYS A 14 -3.77 -3.31 4.96
N PHE A 15 -4.83 -2.53 4.69
CA PHE A 15 -4.69 -1.12 4.30
C PHE A 15 -4.89 -0.14 5.44
N GLY A 16 -5.68 -0.50 6.45
CA GLY A 16 -6.00 0.35 7.60
C GLY A 16 -5.11 0.12 8.82
N ALA A 17 -4.29 -0.94 8.85
CA ALA A 17 -3.36 -1.20 9.96
C ALA A 17 -1.95 -1.53 9.47
N TYR A 18 -1.80 -2.60 8.68
CA TYR A 18 -0.50 -3.10 8.24
C TYR A 18 0.26 -2.08 7.37
N GLU A 19 -0.38 -1.53 6.34
CA GLU A 19 0.23 -0.49 5.50
C GLU A 19 0.63 0.78 6.30
N PRO A 20 -0.26 1.44 7.07
CA PRO A 20 0.12 2.58 7.89
C PRO A 20 1.26 2.29 8.86
N PHE A 21 1.28 1.08 9.43
CA PHE A 21 2.37 0.65 10.29
C PHE A 21 3.69 0.59 9.51
N LEU A 22 3.72 -0.08 8.36
CA LEU A 22 4.93 -0.20 7.54
C LEU A 22 5.46 1.17 7.09
N THR A 23 4.59 2.04 6.59
CA THR A 23 5.01 3.36 6.09
C THR A 23 5.50 4.26 7.21
N THR A 24 4.88 4.19 8.39
CA THR A 24 5.30 4.94 9.58
C THR A 24 6.63 4.43 10.11
N VAL A 25 6.81 3.11 10.21
CA VAL A 25 8.10 2.52 10.62
C VAL A 25 9.20 2.87 9.63
N GLY A 26 8.94 2.82 8.32
CA GLY A 26 9.90 3.24 7.30
C GLY A 26 10.31 4.71 7.43
N PHE A 27 9.36 5.59 7.74
CA PHE A 27 9.64 7.00 8.03
C PHE A 27 10.48 7.18 9.29
N LEU A 28 10.10 6.56 10.40
CA LEU A 28 10.85 6.62 11.65
C LEU A 28 12.27 6.07 11.48
N GLY A 29 12.44 4.99 10.73
CA GLY A 29 13.75 4.43 10.39
C GLY A 29 14.60 5.40 9.59
N THR A 30 14.01 6.11 8.62
CA THR A 30 14.70 7.13 7.83
C THR A 30 15.08 8.36 8.67
N LEU A 31 14.25 8.76 9.64
CA LEU A 31 14.60 9.83 10.58
C LEU A 31 15.75 9.44 11.50
N ALA A 32 15.80 8.17 11.92
CA ALA A 32 16.82 7.65 12.82
C ALA A 32 18.18 7.50 12.13
N ASP A 33 18.20 6.98 10.90
CA ASP A 33 19.42 6.81 10.11
C ASP A 33 19.16 7.06 8.61
N PRO A 34 19.17 8.33 8.18
CA PRO A 34 18.92 8.68 6.78
C PRO A 34 20.05 8.23 5.85
N LEU A 35 21.27 8.10 6.36
CA LEU A 35 22.43 7.66 5.58
C LEU A 35 22.27 6.19 5.18
N THR A 36 21.97 5.32 6.13
CA THR A 36 21.70 3.90 5.86
C THR A 36 20.44 3.73 5.03
N ALA A 37 19.38 4.50 5.31
CA ALA A 37 18.15 4.47 4.51
C ALA A 37 18.42 4.81 3.04
N HIS A 38 19.25 5.81 2.75
CA HIS A 38 19.69 6.14 1.39
C HIS A 38 20.58 5.06 0.78
N ASN A 39 21.67 4.69 1.48
CA ASN A 39 22.69 3.79 0.93
C ASN A 39 22.18 2.36 0.71
N SER A 40 21.07 1.97 1.33
CA SER A 40 20.47 0.65 1.17
C SER A 40 19.45 0.56 0.04
N GLN A 41 19.02 1.67 -0.57
CA GLN A 41 17.97 1.68 -1.61
C GLN A 41 18.31 0.80 -2.83
N ALA A 42 19.59 0.66 -3.17
CA ALA A 42 20.06 -0.17 -4.28
C ALA A 42 21.44 -0.79 -3.96
N PRO A 43 21.81 -1.89 -4.63
CA PRO A 43 23.16 -2.42 -4.57
C PRO A 43 24.18 -1.41 -5.12
N TRP A 44 25.34 -1.31 -4.45
CA TRP A 44 26.45 -0.51 -4.95
C TRP A 44 27.22 -1.27 -6.02
N LEU A 45 27.63 -0.57 -7.07
CA LEU A 45 28.55 -1.13 -8.07
C LEU A 45 29.92 -1.36 -7.43
N GLN A 46 30.65 -2.40 -7.84
CA GLN A 46 31.92 -2.80 -7.21
C GLN A 46 32.97 -1.69 -7.09
N ASN A 47 32.91 -0.67 -7.95
CA ASN A 47 33.87 0.44 -7.98
C ASN A 47 33.31 1.75 -7.41
N VAL A 48 32.13 1.74 -6.78
CA VAL A 48 31.48 2.92 -6.21
C VAL A 48 31.31 2.70 -4.71
N LEU A 49 31.93 3.57 -3.91
CA LEU A 49 31.80 3.52 -2.46
C LEU A 49 30.47 4.16 -2.02
N PRO A 50 29.81 3.62 -0.99
CA PRO A 50 28.67 4.28 -0.36
C PRO A 50 29.02 5.67 0.16
N TYR A 51 28.03 6.56 0.26
CA TYR A 51 28.25 7.86 0.90
C TYR A 51 28.56 7.68 2.39
N GLU A 52 29.49 8.48 2.90
CA GLU A 52 29.72 8.63 4.34
C GLU A 52 28.91 9.80 4.92
N VAL A 53 28.63 10.81 4.09
CA VAL A 53 27.79 11.96 4.42
C VAL A 53 26.89 12.26 3.22
N LEU A 54 25.59 12.40 3.47
CA LEU A 54 24.64 12.74 2.41
C LEU A 54 24.80 14.22 2.01
N PRO A 55 24.88 14.53 0.70
CA PRO A 55 24.64 15.89 0.23
C PRO A 55 23.29 16.41 0.70
N THR A 56 23.18 17.70 1.03
CA THR A 56 21.96 18.28 1.61
C THR A 56 20.71 18.02 0.75
N ALA A 57 20.83 18.08 -0.57
CA ALA A 57 19.71 17.78 -1.47
C ALA A 57 19.23 16.33 -1.33
N THR A 58 20.16 15.37 -1.24
CA THR A 58 19.86 13.95 -1.04
C THR A 58 19.22 13.71 0.33
N PHE A 59 19.75 14.34 1.38
CA PHE A 59 19.19 14.28 2.73
C PHE A 59 17.74 14.78 2.77
N VAL A 60 17.46 15.95 2.19
CA VAL A 60 16.09 16.49 2.13
C VAL A 60 15.18 15.55 1.34
N THR A 61 15.66 15.02 0.21
CA THR A 61 14.88 14.12 -0.66
C THR A 61 14.49 12.83 0.06
N ILE A 62 15.41 12.16 0.77
CA ILE A 62 15.10 10.88 1.45
C ILE A 62 14.13 11.09 2.62
N ILE A 63 14.24 12.20 3.34
CA ILE A 63 13.34 12.57 4.44
C ILE A 63 11.94 12.88 3.89
N GLN A 64 11.84 13.67 2.82
CA GLN A 64 10.55 14.01 2.20
C GLN A 64 9.88 12.78 1.58
N LEU A 65 10.64 11.90 0.93
CA LEU A 65 10.15 10.65 0.36
C LEU A 65 9.54 9.75 1.44
N SER A 66 10.27 9.51 2.53
CA SER A 66 9.80 8.66 3.60
C SER A 66 8.60 9.28 4.35
N TYR A 67 8.59 10.61 4.53
CA TYR A 67 7.45 11.34 5.08
C TYR A 67 6.18 11.18 4.23
N VAL A 68 6.26 11.38 2.90
CA VAL A 68 5.08 11.26 2.05
C VAL A 68 4.53 9.84 2.02
N CYS A 69 5.39 8.82 2.07
CA CYS A 69 4.96 7.43 2.25
C CYS A 69 4.19 7.23 3.56
N SER A 70 4.70 7.75 4.69
CA SER A 70 3.99 7.69 5.98
C SER A 70 2.64 8.41 5.91
N LEU A 71 2.59 9.59 5.29
CA LEU A 71 1.36 10.35 5.11
C LEU A 71 0.29 9.57 4.34
N LEU A 72 0.65 8.86 3.26
CA LEU A 72 -0.29 8.01 2.52
C LEU A 72 -0.87 6.89 3.39
N GLY A 73 -0.02 6.24 4.20
CA GLY A 73 -0.49 5.25 5.17
C GLY A 73 -1.45 5.84 6.21
N LEU A 74 -1.16 7.05 6.72
CA LEU A 74 -2.06 7.77 7.62
C LEU A 74 -3.40 8.10 6.96
N VAL A 75 -3.39 8.56 5.71
CA VAL A 75 -4.62 8.79 4.94
C VAL A 75 -5.45 7.50 4.86
N ASN A 76 -4.82 6.35 4.62
CA ASN A 76 -5.54 5.08 4.55
C ASN A 76 -6.23 4.72 5.87
N ILE A 77 -5.52 4.76 7.00
CA ILE A 77 -6.15 4.43 8.29
C ILE A 77 -7.32 5.37 8.60
N PHE A 78 -7.18 6.68 8.39
CA PHE A 78 -8.26 7.63 8.68
C PHE A 78 -9.46 7.46 7.75
N VAL A 79 -9.24 7.38 6.44
CA VAL A 79 -10.33 7.27 5.46
C VAL A 79 -11.05 5.92 5.61
N LEU A 80 -10.31 4.81 5.72
CA LEU A 80 -10.91 3.49 5.87
C LEU A 80 -11.64 3.34 7.21
N SER A 81 -11.11 3.90 8.29
CA SER A 81 -11.80 3.92 9.60
C SER A 81 -13.11 4.69 9.51
N ALA A 82 -13.11 5.87 8.89
CA ALA A 82 -14.30 6.68 8.71
C ALA A 82 -15.36 5.96 7.87
N VAL A 83 -14.95 5.38 6.73
CA VAL A 83 -15.85 4.61 5.87
C VAL A 83 -16.43 3.39 6.60
N ARG A 84 -15.60 2.63 7.32
CA ARG A 84 -16.04 1.44 8.05
C ARG A 84 -17.03 1.78 9.16
N THR A 85 -16.81 2.91 9.85
CA THR A 85 -17.62 3.32 11.00
C THR A 85 -18.93 3.98 10.58
N HIS A 86 -18.87 4.86 9.58
CA HIS A 86 -20.02 5.73 9.23
C HIS A 86 -20.82 5.25 8.03
N LEU A 87 -20.29 4.33 7.21
CA LEU A 87 -20.95 3.85 5.99
C LEU A 87 -21.24 2.35 6.00
N SER A 88 -21.23 1.71 7.16
CA SER A 88 -21.58 0.29 7.33
C SER A 88 -22.98 -0.05 6.82
N GLY A 89 -23.92 0.89 6.89
CA GLY A 89 -25.27 0.75 6.34
C GLY A 89 -25.42 1.04 4.84
N ASN A 90 -24.35 1.49 4.16
CA ASN A 90 -24.37 1.83 2.74
C ASN A 90 -23.14 1.26 2.02
N PRO A 91 -23.13 -0.07 1.76
CA PRO A 91 -21.96 -0.76 1.20
C PRO A 91 -21.61 -0.29 -0.22
N ALA A 92 -22.60 0.18 -1.00
CA ALA A 92 -22.36 0.74 -2.33
C ALA A 92 -21.59 2.07 -2.27
N LEU A 93 -21.89 2.94 -1.30
CA LEU A 93 -21.12 4.18 -1.10
C LEU A 93 -19.73 3.89 -0.53
N GLN A 94 -19.63 2.93 0.39
CA GLN A 94 -18.35 2.45 0.90
C GLN A 94 -17.46 1.93 -0.24
N GLU A 95 -17.98 1.12 -1.17
CA GLU A 95 -17.22 0.64 -2.34
C GLU A 95 -16.66 1.79 -3.18
N LYS A 96 -17.47 2.83 -3.44
CA LYS A 96 -17.04 3.98 -4.24
C LYS A 96 -15.89 4.74 -3.58
N ILE A 97 -16.00 5.02 -2.27
CA ILE A 97 -14.96 5.78 -1.55
C ILE A 97 -13.69 4.94 -1.40
N VAL A 98 -13.81 3.68 -0.99
CA VAL A 98 -12.66 2.77 -0.90
C VAL A 98 -12.00 2.60 -2.27
N GLY A 99 -12.79 2.47 -3.34
CA GLY A 99 -12.27 2.40 -4.71
C GLY A 99 -11.52 3.67 -5.11
N SER A 100 -12.05 4.86 -4.77
CA SER A 100 -11.37 6.13 -5.04
C SER A 100 -10.04 6.29 -4.30
N LEU A 101 -9.90 5.64 -3.15
CA LEU A 101 -8.68 5.61 -2.36
C LEU A 101 -7.69 4.56 -2.90
N LEU A 102 -8.14 3.33 -3.11
CA LEU A 102 -7.27 2.20 -3.47
C LEU A 102 -6.81 2.24 -4.93
N THR A 103 -7.57 2.84 -5.85
CA THR A 103 -7.19 2.95 -7.27
C THR A 103 -5.86 3.69 -7.47
N PRO A 104 -5.69 4.95 -7.00
CA PRO A 104 -4.42 5.64 -7.17
C PRO A 104 -3.27 4.94 -6.44
N LEU A 105 -3.54 4.28 -5.32
CA LEU A 105 -2.53 3.52 -4.58
C LEU A 105 -2.08 2.27 -5.35
N LEU A 106 -3.00 1.53 -5.99
CA LEU A 106 -2.64 0.41 -6.85
C LEU A 106 -1.79 0.87 -8.04
N ILE A 107 -2.16 2.00 -8.65
CA ILE A 107 -1.35 2.62 -9.71
C ILE A 107 0.05 2.95 -9.17
N GLY A 108 0.11 3.53 -7.96
CA GLY A 108 1.33 3.81 -7.23
C GLY A 108 2.18 2.55 -7.01
N ASP A 109 1.60 1.45 -6.54
CA ASP A 109 2.29 0.18 -6.31
C ASP A 109 2.93 -0.35 -7.60
N ILE A 110 2.17 -0.33 -8.71
CA ILE A 110 2.64 -0.78 -10.03
C ILE A 110 3.82 0.07 -10.50
N PHE A 111 3.69 1.40 -10.46
CA PHE A 111 4.76 2.30 -10.89
C PHE A 111 5.96 2.26 -9.96
N HIS A 112 5.75 2.12 -8.65
CA HIS A 112 6.82 2.01 -7.68
C HIS A 112 7.68 0.77 -7.97
N LEU A 113 7.06 -0.40 -8.17
CA LEU A 113 7.77 -1.61 -8.55
C LEU A 113 8.44 -1.48 -9.93
N ALA A 114 7.71 -0.98 -10.93
CA ALA A 114 8.22 -0.84 -12.29
C ALA A 114 9.43 0.11 -12.37
N PHE A 115 9.35 1.28 -11.73
CA PHE A 115 10.44 2.24 -11.71
C PHE A 115 11.61 1.80 -10.85
N THR A 116 11.37 1.07 -9.76
CA THR A 116 12.45 0.45 -8.98
C THR A 116 13.25 -0.51 -9.85
N LEU A 117 12.58 -1.43 -10.54
CA LEU A 117 13.24 -2.41 -11.42
C LEU A 117 13.90 -1.73 -12.64
N TRP A 118 13.28 -0.69 -13.20
CA TRP A 118 13.87 0.08 -14.29
C TRP A 118 15.14 0.81 -13.83
N ALA A 119 15.11 1.45 -12.65
CA ALA A 119 16.25 2.20 -12.11
C ALA A 119 17.46 1.30 -11.76
N LEU A 120 17.22 0.02 -11.44
CA LEU A 120 18.29 -0.96 -11.26
C LEU A 120 19.00 -1.34 -12.56
N GLY A 121 18.45 -1.01 -13.74
CA GLY A 121 19.10 -1.26 -15.02
C GLY A 121 19.36 -2.76 -15.24
N ASP A 122 20.61 -3.12 -15.47
CA ASP A 122 21.03 -4.50 -15.77
C ASP A 122 21.05 -5.40 -14.52
N THR A 123 21.15 -4.83 -13.31
CA THR A 123 21.19 -5.59 -12.05
C THR A 123 19.80 -5.93 -11.51
N ARG A 124 18.73 -5.51 -12.20
CA ARG A 124 17.34 -5.73 -11.77
C ARG A 124 16.93 -7.20 -11.63
N TRP A 125 17.68 -8.13 -12.21
CA TRP A 125 17.42 -9.57 -12.11
C TRP A 125 18.51 -10.32 -11.33
N ASP A 126 19.49 -9.61 -10.78
CA ASP A 126 20.56 -10.17 -9.97
C ASP A 126 20.12 -10.28 -8.50
N PHE A 127 19.14 -11.16 -8.27
CA PHE A 127 18.47 -11.32 -6.98
C PHE A 127 19.42 -11.68 -5.83
N GLN A 128 20.55 -12.31 -6.13
CA GLN A 128 21.54 -12.70 -5.11
C GLN A 128 22.26 -11.48 -4.52
N ASN A 129 22.41 -10.41 -5.31
CA ASN A 129 23.10 -9.19 -4.90
C ASN A 129 22.15 -8.06 -4.47
N TRP A 130 20.85 -8.34 -4.40
CA TRP A 130 19.89 -7.38 -3.88
C TRP A 130 20.15 -7.08 -2.39
N THR A 131 20.14 -5.79 -2.05
CA THR A 131 20.26 -5.36 -0.65
C THR A 131 19.03 -5.85 0.15
N PRO A 132 19.17 -6.03 1.48
CA PRO A 132 18.03 -6.35 2.33
C PRO A 132 16.87 -5.35 2.20
N MET A 133 17.19 -4.07 1.96
CA MET A 133 16.18 -3.04 1.76
C MET A 133 15.48 -3.16 0.41
N LEU A 134 16.19 -3.50 -0.66
CA LEU A 134 15.56 -3.77 -1.96
C LEU A 134 14.63 -4.98 -1.89
N TRP A 135 15.06 -6.07 -1.25
CA TRP A 135 14.21 -7.23 -0.98
C TRP A 135 12.95 -6.84 -0.21
N THR A 136 13.11 -6.05 0.84
CA THR A 136 12.01 -5.56 1.67
C THR A 136 11.05 -4.70 0.84
N THR A 137 11.57 -3.79 0.02
CA THR A 137 10.76 -2.92 -0.86
C THR A 137 9.92 -3.73 -1.84
N VAL A 138 10.51 -4.72 -2.51
CA VAL A 138 9.80 -5.56 -3.47
C VAL A 138 8.79 -6.45 -2.77
N ILE A 139 9.19 -7.18 -1.72
CA ILE A 139 8.30 -8.12 -1.04
C ILE A 139 7.13 -7.39 -0.38
N LEU A 140 7.40 -6.35 0.40
CA LEU A 140 6.34 -5.58 1.07
C LEU A 140 5.47 -4.81 0.07
N GLY A 141 6.05 -4.33 -1.04
CA GLY A 141 5.27 -3.76 -2.14
C GLY A 141 4.28 -4.78 -2.71
N LEU A 142 4.72 -6.02 -2.96
CA LEU A 142 3.85 -7.11 -3.42
C LEU A 142 2.78 -7.49 -2.38
N THR A 143 3.10 -7.49 -1.08
CA THR A 143 2.12 -7.82 -0.03
C THR A 143 1.00 -6.78 0.10
N LEU A 144 1.18 -5.57 -0.42
CA LEU A 144 0.13 -4.55 -0.51
C LEU A 144 -0.56 -4.56 -1.88
N MET A 145 0.22 -4.66 -2.96
CA MET A 145 -0.29 -4.64 -4.34
C MET A 145 -1.24 -5.81 -4.61
N ILE A 146 -0.89 -7.04 -4.19
CA ILE A 146 -1.71 -8.23 -4.47
C ILE A 146 -3.09 -8.11 -3.82
N PRO A 147 -3.22 -7.80 -2.50
CA PRO A 147 -4.51 -7.49 -1.93
C PRO A 147 -5.27 -6.37 -2.65
N ARG A 148 -4.60 -5.30 -3.11
CA ARG A 148 -5.31 -4.23 -3.84
C ARG A 148 -5.88 -4.75 -5.16
N VAL A 149 -5.10 -5.50 -5.94
CA VAL A 149 -5.60 -6.16 -7.15
C VAL A 149 -6.78 -7.07 -6.82
N CYS A 150 -6.66 -7.89 -5.78
CA CYS A 150 -7.75 -8.78 -5.36
C CYS A 150 -9.01 -8.00 -4.96
N TRP A 151 -8.84 -6.86 -4.29
CA TRP A 151 -9.93 -5.96 -3.95
C TRP A 151 -10.59 -5.42 -5.22
N HIS A 152 -9.84 -4.93 -6.20
CA HIS A 152 -10.41 -4.43 -7.46
C HIS A 152 -11.15 -5.51 -8.26
N LEU A 153 -10.66 -6.75 -8.22
CA LEU A 153 -11.32 -7.92 -8.83
C LEU A 153 -12.55 -8.40 -8.04
N GLY A 154 -12.83 -7.82 -6.88
CA GLY A 154 -14.03 -8.11 -6.08
C GLY A 154 -13.93 -9.39 -5.25
N PHE A 155 -12.73 -9.92 -5.02
CA PHE A 155 -12.53 -11.11 -4.19
C PHE A 155 -12.86 -10.81 -2.72
N GLY A 156 -13.68 -11.67 -2.09
CA GLY A 156 -13.90 -11.65 -0.65
C GLY A 156 -14.57 -10.40 -0.06
N ARG A 157 -15.12 -9.49 -0.88
CA ARG A 157 -15.82 -8.26 -0.44
C ARG A 157 -17.15 -8.07 -1.15
N TYR A 158 -17.96 -7.12 -0.69
CA TYR A 158 -19.15 -6.64 -1.40
C TYR A 158 -18.79 -5.92 -2.70
N VAL A 159 -19.56 -6.18 -3.75
CA VAL A 159 -19.51 -5.50 -5.06
C VAL A 159 -20.95 -5.14 -5.47
N ASP A 160 -21.29 -3.86 -5.58
CA ASP A 160 -22.68 -3.40 -5.83
C ASP A 160 -23.27 -4.01 -7.10
N SER A 161 -22.49 -4.07 -8.19
CA SER A 161 -22.95 -4.66 -9.46
C SER A 161 -23.25 -6.17 -9.38
N ARG A 162 -22.60 -6.88 -8.45
CA ARG A 162 -22.75 -8.34 -8.27
C ARG A 162 -23.78 -8.69 -7.19
N ASP A 163 -23.76 -7.97 -6.07
CA ASP A 163 -24.38 -8.41 -4.82
C ASP A 163 -25.69 -7.67 -4.47
N ARG A 164 -26.02 -6.57 -5.17
CA ARG A 164 -27.23 -5.77 -4.90
C ARG A 164 -28.52 -6.59 -4.97
N ALA A 165 -28.67 -7.44 -5.98
CA ALA A 165 -29.87 -8.26 -6.15
C ALA A 165 -30.07 -9.22 -4.98
N SER A 166 -28.99 -9.87 -4.55
CA SER A 166 -28.99 -10.79 -3.40
C SER A 166 -29.39 -10.08 -2.11
N GLN A 167 -28.87 -8.88 -1.85
CA GLN A 167 -29.23 -8.11 -0.65
C GLN A 167 -30.72 -7.73 -0.60
N ASN A 168 -31.31 -7.35 -1.73
CA ASN A 168 -32.74 -7.02 -1.80
C ASN A 168 -33.63 -8.23 -1.46
N ILE A 169 -33.25 -9.42 -1.95
CA ILE A 169 -33.97 -10.66 -1.66
C ILE A 169 -33.91 -10.95 -0.15
N TYR A 170 -32.72 -10.94 0.46
CA TYR A 170 -32.58 -11.18 1.90
C TYR A 170 -33.34 -10.15 2.76
N ALA A 171 -33.30 -8.86 2.38
CA ALA A 171 -34.00 -7.81 3.10
C ALA A 171 -35.53 -7.92 3.01
N SER A 172 -36.05 -8.55 1.95
CA SER A 172 -37.48 -8.84 1.80
C SER A 172 -37.93 -10.03 2.64
N SER A 173 -37.13 -11.11 2.70
CA SER A 173 -37.44 -12.32 3.47
C SER A 173 -37.32 -12.13 4.98
N SER A 174 -36.51 -11.17 5.47
CA SER A 174 -36.40 -10.88 6.90
C SER A 174 -37.57 -10.05 7.45
N LYS A 175 -38.47 -9.56 6.59
CA LYS A 175 -39.63 -8.73 6.97
C LYS A 175 -40.95 -9.51 7.01
N SER A 176 -40.96 -10.79 6.59
CA SER A 176 -42.10 -11.71 6.66
C SER A 176 -41.97 -12.63 7.87
#